data_AF-A0AAR2KJE5-F1
#
_entry.id   AF-A0AAR2KJE5-F1
#
_cell.length_a   1.000
_cell.length_b   1.000
_cell.length_c   1.000
_cell.angle_alpha   90.00
_cell.angle_beta   90.00
_cell.angle_gamma   90.00
#
_symmetry.space_group_name_H-M   'P 1'
#
loop_
_entity.id
_entity.type
_entity.pdbx_description
1 polymer ?
#
loop_
_entity_poly.entity_id
_entity_poly.type
_entity_poly.pdbx_seq_one_letter_code
_entity_poly.pdbx_strand_id
1 'polypeptide(L)'
;QLREIIKRMRDRTLVYKEKVSDPYASSPECSPAVKKKEEKKEEKKEEKKEEKKEEKKEEKKKDDKKTETAPEKEESKSMCPKIKCTFIDTLLKPIEDRMDKVLGISIDPFTDRRYIAWLSIVTIAFNYNLWFIPVRMAFPYHTPVFIPLWATLDVTADLIYIIDMVIFQPRLQFCKGGDIIYDRAVIKKSYRESLKFQHALLSIIPLELLYIPFGFLSIFRANRIMRFEAFFEFSDRLEGIMTKAYIWRVIRTIGYLLFILHLNSCLYYVASAYQGIGKTKWVYSGEGSAYLRCYYFAVRTLINIGGLPEPHTVFEITFQLTNFFVGVFVFSSLIGQMRDVIGAATAGQTYFRASMDGCVAYMVTNHIPKLVQHRVRTWYNYTWDSQGMLDESELLEQMPLVMRTAIAVDINLATFQKIDLFKGCDNQMLVDMLLRLKSIVYLPGDFVCKKGDIGKEMYIIKAGEVQVIGGPDNKIVFVTLKAGCVFGEISLLQSSANGGNRRTANVAAHGFANLFVLDKKDLNDILVHYPESQKKEDKKGYNNTTYHNEEKKKGLALFGPKPPTPKLLRAFGGFQKKGFMDKLKVGNI
;
A
#
# COMPACT_ATOMS: atom_id res chain seq x y z
N GLN A 1 -58.88 -10.94 9.95
CA GLN A 1 -57.47 -10.59 9.66
C GLN A 1 -56.51 -11.77 9.86
N LEU A 2 -56.29 -12.31 11.07
CA LEU A 2 -55.33 -13.43 11.26
C LEU A 2 -55.71 -14.73 10.50
N ARG A 3 -57.00 -15.08 10.44
CA ARG A 3 -57.48 -16.25 9.68
C ARG A 3 -57.27 -16.13 8.17
N GLU A 4 -57.35 -14.91 7.61
CA GLU A 4 -57.05 -14.67 6.19
C GLU A 4 -55.56 -14.80 5.88
N ILE A 5 -54.71 -14.34 6.80
CA ILE A 5 -53.26 -14.45 6.65
C ILE A 5 -52.85 -15.94 6.71
N ILE A 6 -53.41 -16.71 7.63
CA ILE A 6 -53.18 -18.15 7.73
C ILE A 6 -53.66 -18.89 6.47
N LYS A 7 -54.82 -18.49 5.92
CA LYS A 7 -55.34 -19.06 4.66
C LYS A 7 -54.40 -18.77 3.49
N ARG A 8 -53.96 -17.51 3.32
CA ARG A 8 -52.98 -17.13 2.29
C ARG A 8 -51.63 -17.83 2.43
N MET A 9 -51.17 -18.08 3.67
CA MET A 9 -49.93 -18.82 3.89
C MET A 9 -50.07 -20.31 3.57
N ARG A 10 -51.21 -20.94 3.88
CA ARG A 10 -51.50 -22.32 3.45
C ARG A 10 -51.56 -22.45 1.94
N ASP A 11 -52.25 -21.53 1.28
CA ASP A 11 -52.42 -21.54 -0.18
C ASP A 11 -51.05 -21.38 -0.87
N ARG A 12 -50.18 -20.47 -0.37
CA ARG A 12 -48.80 -20.36 -0.87
C ARG A 12 -47.98 -21.62 -0.63
N THR A 13 -48.13 -22.26 0.53
CA THR A 13 -47.37 -23.48 0.86
C THR A 13 -47.79 -24.64 -0.04
N LEU A 14 -49.08 -24.75 -0.39
CA LEU A 14 -49.59 -25.75 -1.33
C LEU A 14 -49.06 -25.52 -2.75
N VAL A 15 -49.06 -24.28 -3.24
CA VAL A 15 -48.49 -23.93 -4.56
C VAL A 15 -46.99 -24.25 -4.64
N TYR A 16 -46.22 -24.04 -3.57
CA TYR A 16 -44.81 -24.44 -3.55
C TYR A 16 -44.63 -25.96 -3.51
N LYS A 17 -45.51 -26.68 -2.83
CA LYS A 17 -45.48 -28.15 -2.77
C LYS A 17 -45.77 -28.78 -4.14
N GLU A 18 -46.68 -28.17 -4.90
CA GLU A 18 -47.06 -28.57 -6.26
C GLU A 18 -45.94 -28.26 -7.29
N LYS A 19 -45.20 -27.16 -7.11
CA LYS A 19 -44.02 -26.80 -7.92
C LYS A 19 -42.80 -27.70 -7.70
N VAL A 20 -42.69 -28.36 -6.55
CA VAL A 20 -41.62 -29.35 -6.31
C VAL A 20 -41.93 -30.67 -7.02
N SER A 21 -43.20 -30.97 -7.26
CA SER A 21 -43.63 -32.17 -8.00
C SER A 21 -43.65 -31.99 -9.52
N ASP A 22 -43.81 -30.78 -10.06
CA ASP A 22 -43.80 -30.52 -11.52
C ASP A 22 -42.82 -29.39 -11.90
N PRO A 23 -41.69 -29.71 -12.55
CA PRO A 23 -40.67 -28.73 -12.96
C PRO A 23 -41.11 -27.72 -14.02
N TYR A 24 -42.30 -27.85 -14.65
CA TYR A 24 -42.70 -27.04 -15.81
C TYR A 24 -43.91 -26.10 -15.60
N ALA A 25 -44.43 -25.95 -14.38
CA ALA A 25 -45.56 -25.06 -14.11
C ALA A 25 -45.19 -23.55 -14.20
N SER A 26 -45.62 -22.87 -15.27
CA SER A 26 -45.45 -21.41 -15.46
C SER A 26 -46.54 -20.57 -14.77
N SER A 27 -46.17 -19.46 -14.12
CA SER A 27 -47.08 -18.58 -13.35
C SER A 27 -47.85 -17.58 -14.25
N PRO A 28 -49.08 -17.14 -13.88
CA PRO A 28 -49.84 -16.12 -14.62
C PRO A 28 -49.57 -14.66 -14.20
N GLU A 29 -48.54 -14.38 -13.39
CA GLU A 29 -48.16 -12.99 -13.05
C GLU A 29 -46.95 -12.53 -13.87
N CYS A 30 -47.10 -11.38 -14.53
CA CYS A 30 -46.10 -10.77 -15.40
C CYS A 30 -44.90 -10.28 -14.57
N SER A 31 -43.76 -10.97 -14.70
CA SER A 31 -42.48 -10.51 -14.17
C SER A 31 -41.80 -9.58 -15.19
N PRO A 32 -41.07 -8.53 -14.78
CA PRO A 32 -40.35 -7.67 -15.71
C PRO A 32 -39.29 -8.46 -16.48
N ALA A 33 -39.23 -8.24 -17.79
CA ALA A 33 -38.44 -9.05 -18.72
C ALA A 33 -36.95 -9.07 -18.39
N VAL A 34 -36.40 -10.28 -18.22
CA VAL A 34 -34.96 -10.53 -18.18
C VAL A 34 -34.44 -10.50 -19.63
N LYS A 35 -33.78 -9.40 -20.04
CA LYS A 35 -33.03 -9.33 -21.31
C LYS A 35 -32.02 -10.49 -21.40
N LYS A 36 -32.11 -11.26 -22.49
CA LYS A 36 -31.25 -12.44 -22.76
C LYS A 36 -29.78 -12.02 -22.87
N LYS A 37 -28.89 -12.88 -22.37
CA LYS A 37 -27.41 -12.72 -22.35
C LYS A 37 -26.75 -12.51 -23.74
N GLU A 38 -27.48 -12.72 -24.84
CA GLU A 38 -26.96 -12.51 -26.20
C GLU A 38 -26.99 -11.03 -26.61
N GLU A 39 -28.04 -10.28 -26.25
CA GLU A 39 -28.11 -8.82 -26.49
C GLU A 39 -27.02 -8.07 -25.71
N LYS A 40 -26.69 -8.49 -24.48
CA LYS A 40 -25.57 -7.89 -23.71
C LYS A 40 -24.18 -8.14 -24.32
N LYS A 41 -24.03 -9.17 -25.18
CA LYS A 41 -22.77 -9.40 -25.91
C LYS A 41 -22.73 -8.58 -27.20
N GLU A 42 -23.87 -8.30 -27.80
CA GLU A 42 -23.99 -7.40 -28.96
C GLU A 42 -23.87 -5.94 -28.54
N GLU A 43 -24.56 -5.49 -27.47
CA GLU A 43 -24.40 -4.15 -26.88
C GLU A 43 -22.93 -3.90 -26.47
N LYS A 44 -22.25 -4.87 -25.82
CA LYS A 44 -20.81 -4.74 -25.51
C LYS A 44 -19.89 -4.77 -26.73
N LYS A 45 -20.31 -5.36 -27.85
CA LYS A 45 -19.56 -5.34 -29.11
C LYS A 45 -19.79 -4.05 -29.88
N GLU A 46 -20.98 -3.46 -29.77
CA GLU A 46 -21.32 -2.15 -30.32
C GLU A 46 -20.66 -1.03 -29.51
N GLU A 47 -20.69 -1.05 -28.18
CA GLU A 47 -19.95 -0.12 -27.32
C GLU A 47 -18.45 -0.16 -27.62
N LYS A 48 -17.84 -1.35 -27.75
CA LYS A 48 -16.43 -1.47 -28.15
C LYS A 48 -16.14 -1.03 -29.59
N LYS A 49 -17.14 -1.06 -30.48
CA LYS A 49 -17.01 -0.54 -31.85
C LYS A 49 -17.18 0.97 -31.88
N GLU A 50 -18.00 1.55 -31.00
CA GLU A 50 -18.15 2.99 -30.82
C GLU A 50 -16.93 3.60 -30.12
N GLU A 51 -16.40 3.00 -29.05
CA GLU A 51 -15.13 3.41 -28.43
C GLU A 51 -13.98 3.39 -29.44
N LYS A 52 -13.86 2.33 -30.26
CA LYS A 52 -12.86 2.27 -31.33
C LYS A 52 -13.10 3.26 -32.47
N LYS A 53 -14.35 3.68 -32.71
CA LYS A 53 -14.68 4.73 -33.69
C LYS A 53 -14.39 6.12 -33.12
N GLU A 54 -14.56 6.31 -31.82
CA GLU A 54 -14.19 7.55 -31.11
C GLU A 54 -12.67 7.69 -30.99
N GLU A 55 -11.94 6.64 -30.63
CA GLU A 55 -10.47 6.62 -30.66
C GLU A 55 -9.93 6.91 -32.08
N LYS A 56 -10.51 6.29 -33.12
CA LYS A 56 -10.12 6.59 -34.51
C LYS A 56 -10.54 8.00 -34.97
N LYS A 57 -11.61 8.58 -34.42
CA LYS A 57 -12.00 9.98 -34.66
C LYS A 57 -11.10 10.95 -33.90
N GLU A 58 -10.60 10.59 -32.72
CA GLU A 58 -9.61 11.38 -31.98
C GLU A 58 -8.22 11.29 -32.62
N GLU A 59 -7.80 10.12 -33.11
CA GLU A 59 -6.57 9.97 -33.90
C GLU A 59 -6.67 10.73 -35.23
N LYS A 60 -7.78 10.62 -35.98
CA LYS A 60 -7.98 11.45 -37.18
C LYS A 60 -8.04 12.95 -36.86
N LYS A 61 -8.66 13.37 -35.74
CA LYS A 61 -8.61 14.77 -35.30
C LYS A 61 -7.21 15.22 -34.86
N LYS A 62 -6.34 14.31 -34.41
CA LYS A 62 -4.93 14.60 -34.07
C LYS A 62 -4.03 14.63 -35.31
N ASP A 63 -4.32 13.83 -36.33
CA ASP A 63 -3.59 13.83 -37.60
C ASP A 63 -4.04 14.96 -38.54
N ASP A 64 -5.33 15.28 -38.59
CA ASP A 64 -5.82 16.46 -39.33
C ASP A 64 -5.33 17.77 -38.68
N LYS A 65 -5.15 17.82 -37.34
CA LYS A 65 -4.47 18.93 -36.64
C LYS A 65 -2.96 19.00 -36.87
N LYS A 66 -2.32 17.92 -37.33
CA LYS A 66 -0.88 17.89 -37.64
C LYS A 66 -0.57 18.24 -39.08
N THR A 67 -1.56 18.29 -39.97
CA THR A 67 -1.36 18.55 -41.40
C THR A 67 -1.76 19.96 -41.84
N GLU A 68 -2.41 20.74 -40.98
CA GLU A 68 -2.65 22.17 -41.16
C GLU A 68 -2.15 22.96 -39.95
N THR A 69 -0.84 23.15 -39.84
CA THR A 69 -0.20 24.33 -39.21
C THR A 69 1.33 24.19 -39.28
N ALA A 70 1.93 24.78 -40.31
CA ALA A 70 3.30 25.28 -40.20
C ALA A 70 3.33 26.38 -39.12
N PRO A 71 4.46 26.61 -38.42
CA PRO A 71 4.45 27.30 -37.14
C PRO A 71 4.35 28.81 -37.33
N GLU A 72 3.16 29.36 -37.17
CA GLU A 72 3.02 30.75 -36.74
C GLU A 72 3.24 30.85 -35.23
N LYS A 73 4.06 31.83 -34.86
CA LYS A 73 4.45 32.14 -33.49
C LYS A 73 3.23 32.56 -32.67
N GLU A 74 2.64 31.64 -31.91
CA GLU A 74 1.76 32.01 -30.80
C GLU A 74 2.60 32.25 -29.55
N GLU A 75 2.94 33.52 -29.33
CA GLU A 75 3.28 34.04 -28.02
C GLU A 75 2.07 33.86 -27.09
N SER A 76 2.10 32.85 -26.23
CA SER A 76 1.24 32.82 -25.06
C SER A 76 1.59 34.04 -24.20
N LYS A 77 0.64 34.96 -24.09
CA LYS A 77 0.69 36.09 -23.15
C LYS A 77 0.70 35.53 -21.72
N SER A 78 1.90 35.19 -21.24
CA SER A 78 2.16 35.05 -19.82
C SER A 78 1.96 36.42 -19.18
N MET A 79 0.96 36.56 -18.33
CA MET A 79 0.75 37.75 -17.50
C MET A 79 1.75 37.78 -16.33
N CYS A 80 3.03 37.62 -16.65
CA CYS A 80 4.18 37.79 -15.77
C CYS A 80 5.36 38.24 -16.66
N PRO A 81 6.07 39.33 -16.34
CA PRO A 81 7.25 39.70 -17.08
C PRO A 81 8.26 38.54 -17.03
N LYS A 82 8.89 38.19 -18.17
CA LYS A 82 10.04 37.29 -18.21
C LYS A 82 11.18 37.94 -17.42
N ILE A 83 11.22 37.74 -16.11
CA ILE A 83 12.25 38.29 -15.23
C ILE A 83 13.59 37.72 -15.70
N LYS A 84 14.46 38.57 -16.25
CA LYS A 84 15.84 38.20 -16.57
C LYS A 84 16.61 37.98 -15.26
N CYS A 85 16.51 36.79 -14.68
CA CYS A 85 17.16 36.39 -13.42
C CYS A 85 18.69 36.18 -13.53
N THR A 86 19.35 36.71 -14.57
CA THR A 86 20.80 36.53 -14.79
C THR A 86 21.66 37.14 -13.67
N PHE A 87 21.20 38.26 -13.10
CA PHE A 87 21.85 38.87 -11.93
C PHE A 87 21.72 38.01 -10.67
N ILE A 88 20.53 37.47 -10.42
CA ILE A 88 20.24 36.58 -9.29
C ILE A 88 21.06 35.28 -9.39
N ASP A 89 21.18 34.72 -10.60
CA ASP A 89 22.04 33.56 -10.85
C ASP A 89 23.51 33.85 -10.55
N THR A 90 23.99 35.05 -10.85
CA THR A 90 25.38 35.44 -10.58
C THR A 90 25.63 35.63 -9.07
N LEU A 91 24.65 36.19 -8.36
CA LEU A 91 24.71 36.37 -6.91
C LEU A 91 24.65 35.05 -6.14
N LEU A 92 23.88 34.08 -6.62
CA LEU A 92 23.64 32.80 -5.95
C LEU A 92 24.72 31.75 -6.23
N LYS A 93 25.46 31.84 -7.35
CA LYS A 93 26.57 30.94 -7.71
C LYS A 93 27.50 30.53 -6.55
N PRO A 94 28.07 31.45 -5.75
CA PRO A 94 28.99 31.05 -4.66
C PRO A 94 28.32 30.22 -3.56
N ILE A 95 27.04 30.49 -3.27
CA ILE A 95 26.25 29.71 -2.30
C ILE A 95 25.95 28.34 -2.89
N GLU A 96 25.51 28.35 -4.15
CA GLU A 96 25.21 27.19 -4.94
C GLU A 96 26.38 26.19 -5.00
N ASP A 97 27.59 26.65 -5.35
CA ASP A 97 28.80 25.82 -5.44
C ASP A 97 29.21 25.25 -4.07
N ARG A 98 28.96 25.99 -2.99
CA ARG A 98 29.20 25.49 -1.62
C ARG A 98 28.23 24.37 -1.26
N MET A 99 26.98 24.49 -1.69
CA MET A 99 25.93 23.51 -1.43
C MET A 99 26.03 22.27 -2.31
N ASP A 100 26.66 22.37 -3.49
CA ASP A 100 26.95 21.22 -4.35
C ASP A 100 27.79 20.17 -3.62
N LYS A 101 28.69 20.58 -2.72
CA LYS A 101 29.47 19.66 -1.87
C LYS A 101 28.63 18.88 -0.87
N VAL A 102 27.45 19.40 -0.51
CA VAL A 102 26.60 18.84 0.56
C VAL A 102 25.42 18.05 -0.02
N LEU A 103 24.74 18.62 -1.02
CA LEU A 103 23.50 18.10 -1.60
C LEU A 103 23.69 17.46 -2.98
N GLY A 104 24.87 17.60 -3.59
CA GLY A 104 25.10 17.17 -4.97
C GLY A 104 24.56 18.17 -6.00
N ILE A 105 24.84 17.89 -7.27
CA ILE A 105 24.49 18.77 -8.39
C ILE A 105 22.98 18.76 -8.67
N SER A 106 22.36 17.57 -8.56
CA SER A 106 20.92 17.38 -8.71
C SER A 106 20.41 16.41 -7.64
N ILE A 107 19.13 16.54 -7.31
CA ILE A 107 18.45 15.79 -6.26
C ILE A 107 17.36 14.94 -6.92
N ASP A 108 17.33 13.64 -6.61
CA ASP A 108 16.21 12.79 -7.01
C ASP A 108 14.99 13.08 -6.11
N PRO A 109 13.87 13.56 -6.67
CA PRO A 109 12.67 13.86 -5.89
C PRO A 109 11.99 12.62 -5.29
N PHE A 110 12.30 11.40 -5.74
CA PHE A 110 11.61 10.18 -5.30
C PHE A 110 12.35 9.40 -4.22
N THR A 111 13.65 9.15 -4.35
CA THR A 111 14.39 8.29 -3.41
C THR A 111 15.19 9.03 -2.35
N ASP A 112 15.51 10.32 -2.55
CA ASP A 112 16.40 11.03 -1.64
C ASP A 112 15.71 11.41 -0.31
N ARG A 113 16.08 10.69 0.75
CA ARG A 113 15.59 10.92 2.12
C ARG A 113 15.91 12.31 2.66
N ARG A 114 16.99 12.94 2.19
CA ARG A 114 17.40 14.30 2.64
C ARG A 114 16.42 15.33 2.11
N TYR A 115 15.98 15.19 0.86
CA TYR A 115 14.97 16.06 0.29
C TYR A 115 13.64 15.94 1.03
N ILE A 116 13.21 14.72 1.38
CA ILE A 116 11.96 14.52 2.11
C ILE A 116 12.04 15.07 3.54
N ALA A 117 13.19 14.93 4.20
CA ALA A 117 13.43 15.57 5.49
C ALA A 117 13.34 17.10 5.39
N TRP A 118 13.94 17.71 4.36
CA TRP A 118 13.79 19.14 4.08
C TRP A 118 12.33 19.52 3.78
N LEU A 119 11.66 18.77 2.92
CA LEU A 119 10.27 19.00 2.54
C LEU A 119 9.32 18.88 3.74
N SER A 120 9.67 18.06 4.75
CA SER A 120 8.96 18.02 6.04
C SER A 120 9.05 19.34 6.79
N ILE A 121 10.22 20.00 6.79
CA ILE A 121 10.43 21.32 7.42
C ILE A 121 9.61 22.39 6.68
N VAL A 122 9.62 22.37 5.34
CA VAL A 122 8.80 23.28 4.52
C VAL A 122 7.31 23.06 4.81
N THR A 123 6.90 21.80 4.98
CA THR A 123 5.51 21.45 5.32
C THR A 123 5.12 21.90 6.73
N ILE A 124 6.05 21.87 7.69
CA ILE A 124 5.82 22.43 9.04
C ILE A 124 5.63 23.95 8.96
N ALA A 125 6.47 24.66 8.19
CA ALA A 125 6.31 26.10 7.96
C ALA A 125 4.97 26.43 7.28
N PHE A 126 4.53 25.61 6.32
CA PHE A 126 3.20 25.73 5.72
C PHE A 126 2.07 25.49 6.72
N ASN A 127 2.14 24.44 7.54
CA ASN A 127 1.14 24.19 8.57
C ASN A 127 1.08 25.31 9.61
N TYR A 128 2.23 25.88 9.98
CA TYR A 128 2.27 27.06 10.85
C TYR A 128 1.45 28.22 10.26
N ASN A 129 1.71 28.60 9.01
CA ASN A 129 0.96 29.69 8.37
C ASN A 129 -0.53 29.31 8.23
N LEU A 130 -0.83 28.09 7.78
CA LEU A 130 -2.20 27.61 7.55
C LEU A 130 -3.07 27.65 8.83
N TRP A 131 -2.52 27.26 9.98
CA TRP A 131 -3.24 27.19 11.26
C TRP A 131 -3.25 28.53 12.01
N PHE A 132 -2.14 29.26 12.03
CA PHE A 132 -2.07 30.46 12.87
C PHE A 132 -2.66 31.70 12.19
N ILE A 133 -2.72 31.78 10.86
CA ILE A 133 -3.34 32.92 10.17
C ILE A 133 -4.83 33.06 10.55
N PRO A 134 -5.69 32.01 10.45
CA PRO A 134 -7.11 32.12 10.85
C PRO A 134 -7.29 32.49 12.33
N VAL A 135 -6.48 31.93 13.23
CA VAL A 135 -6.57 32.24 14.67
C VAL A 135 -6.23 33.67 14.96
N ARG A 136 -5.15 34.19 14.37
CA ARG A 136 -4.74 35.57 14.58
C ARG A 136 -5.74 36.54 13.96
N MET A 137 -6.41 36.16 12.87
CA MET A 137 -7.50 36.95 12.30
C MET A 137 -8.75 36.99 13.18
N ALA A 138 -9.09 35.87 13.83
CA ALA A 138 -10.32 35.77 14.62
C ALA A 138 -10.14 36.28 16.05
N PHE A 139 -9.09 35.84 16.75
CA PHE A 139 -8.91 36.06 18.18
C PHE A 139 -7.94 37.21 18.47
N PRO A 140 -8.13 37.97 19.57
CA PRO A 140 -7.31 39.13 19.92
C PRO A 140 -5.95 38.73 20.54
N TYR A 141 -5.11 38.03 19.78
CA TYR A 141 -3.76 37.60 20.20
C TYR A 141 -2.65 38.60 19.83
N HIS A 142 -3.02 39.80 19.37
CA HIS A 142 -2.11 40.88 19.01
C HIS A 142 -1.75 41.78 20.20
N THR A 143 -1.31 41.18 21.31
CA THR A 143 -0.81 41.98 22.45
C THR A 143 0.64 42.42 22.19
N PRO A 144 1.08 43.57 22.72
CA PRO A 144 2.45 44.07 22.52
C PRO A 144 3.54 43.08 22.96
N VAL A 145 3.22 42.17 23.88
CA VAL A 145 4.13 41.12 24.37
C VAL A 145 4.28 39.98 23.34
N PHE A 146 3.22 39.60 22.63
CA PHE A 146 3.25 38.48 21.69
C PHE A 146 3.65 38.87 20.27
N ILE A 147 3.54 40.15 19.88
CA ILE A 147 3.92 40.64 18.55
C ILE A 147 5.38 40.28 18.17
N PRO A 148 6.40 40.47 19.03
CA PRO A 148 7.77 40.07 18.70
C PRO A 148 7.92 38.55 18.49
N LEU A 149 7.21 37.73 19.26
CA LEU A 149 7.21 36.28 19.10
C LEU A 149 6.59 35.87 17.75
N TRP A 150 5.48 36.49 17.36
CA TRP A 150 4.89 36.24 16.05
C TRP A 150 5.83 36.64 14.92
N ALA A 151 6.42 37.83 14.99
CA ALA A 151 7.36 38.32 13.98
C ALA A 151 8.57 37.38 13.81
N THR A 152 9.16 36.87 14.90
CA THR A 152 10.30 35.94 14.82
C THR A 152 9.94 34.61 14.15
N LEU A 153 8.79 34.02 14.50
CA LEU A 153 8.29 32.79 13.88
C LEU A 153 7.89 33.01 12.41
N ASP A 154 7.31 34.17 12.10
CA ASP A 154 6.90 34.58 10.77
C ASP A 154 8.11 34.74 9.82
N VAL A 155 9.16 35.43 10.29
CA VAL A 155 10.44 35.55 9.56
C VAL A 155 11.10 34.19 9.38
N THR A 156 11.05 33.32 10.40
CA THR A 156 11.61 31.96 10.30
C THR A 156 10.91 31.14 9.21
N ALA A 157 9.58 31.20 9.12
CA ALA A 157 8.83 30.51 8.07
C ALA A 157 9.15 31.06 6.67
N ASP A 158 9.30 32.38 6.54
CA ASP A 158 9.64 33.01 5.26
C ASP A 158 11.07 32.67 4.82
N LEU A 159 12.04 32.59 5.76
CA LEU A 159 13.39 32.11 5.49
C LEU A 159 13.40 30.67 4.95
N ILE A 160 12.56 29.78 5.52
CA ILE A 160 12.43 28.39 5.04
C ILE A 160 11.94 28.37 3.58
N TYR A 161 10.96 29.20 3.23
CA TYR A 161 10.46 29.29 1.84
C TYR A 161 11.49 29.84 0.87
N ILE A 162 12.26 30.85 1.28
CA ILE A 162 13.35 31.39 0.47
C ILE A 162 14.42 30.32 0.23
N ILE A 163 14.83 29.60 1.27
CA ILE A 163 15.81 28.50 1.14
C ILE A 163 15.26 27.43 0.19
N ASP A 164 14.00 27.01 0.34
CA ASP A 164 13.40 26.00 -0.53
C ASP A 164 13.38 26.44 -2.01
N MET A 165 12.92 27.67 -2.29
CA MET A 165 12.85 28.23 -3.64
C MET A 165 14.24 28.38 -4.30
N VAL A 166 15.24 28.81 -3.53
CA VAL A 166 16.57 29.15 -4.05
C VAL A 166 17.46 27.92 -4.18
N ILE A 167 17.39 27.01 -3.20
CA ILE A 167 18.38 25.93 -3.05
C ILE A 167 17.83 24.60 -3.53
N PHE A 168 16.64 24.19 -3.09
CA PHE A 168 16.16 22.82 -3.27
C PHE A 168 15.37 22.65 -4.57
N GLN A 169 14.35 23.47 -4.79
CA GLN A 169 13.47 23.36 -5.96
C GLN A 169 14.22 23.41 -7.31
N PRO A 170 15.24 24.28 -7.51
CA PRO A 170 15.98 24.35 -8.77
C PRO A 170 16.98 23.19 -9.00
N ARG A 171 17.07 22.22 -8.09
CA ARG A 171 17.93 21.02 -8.18
C ARG A 171 17.16 19.73 -8.43
N LEU A 172 15.83 19.79 -8.43
CA LEU A 172 14.99 18.61 -8.56
C LEU A 172 15.04 18.07 -9.99
N GLN A 173 15.43 16.80 -10.09
CA GLN A 173 15.38 16.08 -11.36
C GLN A 173 13.93 15.94 -11.84
N PHE A 174 13.74 15.91 -13.15
CA PHE A 174 12.44 15.67 -13.76
C PHE A 174 12.59 14.75 -14.95
N CYS A 175 11.52 14.01 -15.26
CA CYS A 175 11.48 13.11 -16.40
C CYS A 175 10.86 13.84 -17.60
N LYS A 176 11.53 13.82 -18.76
CA LYS A 176 11.02 14.37 -20.01
C LYS A 176 11.32 13.40 -21.14
N GLY A 177 10.26 12.89 -21.80
CA GLY A 177 10.42 11.94 -22.90
C GLY A 177 10.94 10.55 -22.49
N GLY A 178 10.89 10.21 -21.19
CA GLY A 178 11.42 8.96 -20.64
C GLY A 178 12.80 9.10 -20.00
N ASP A 179 13.52 10.19 -20.29
CA ASP A 179 14.85 10.45 -19.72
C ASP A 179 14.76 11.27 -18.44
N ILE A 180 15.54 10.87 -17.43
CA ILE A 180 15.75 11.65 -16.21
C ILE A 180 16.81 12.70 -16.51
N ILE A 181 16.42 13.97 -16.45
CA ILE A 181 17.33 15.09 -16.73
C ILE A 181 18.07 15.46 -15.45
N TYR A 182 19.40 15.37 -15.49
CA TYR A 182 20.32 15.72 -14.40
C TYR A 182 20.99 17.09 -14.57
N ASP A 183 20.93 17.66 -15.79
CA ASP A 183 21.61 18.93 -16.10
C ASP A 183 20.95 20.10 -15.37
N ARG A 184 21.73 20.75 -14.51
CA ARG A 184 21.34 21.89 -13.69
C ARG A 184 20.78 23.05 -14.50
N ALA A 185 21.37 23.37 -15.65
CA ALA A 185 20.91 24.50 -16.45
C ALA A 185 19.49 24.26 -16.98
N VAL A 186 19.23 23.02 -17.41
CA VAL A 186 17.93 22.58 -17.92
C VAL A 186 16.90 22.47 -16.80
N ILE A 187 17.27 21.92 -15.63
CA ILE A 187 16.41 21.85 -14.45
C ILE A 187 15.97 23.24 -14.00
N LYS A 188 16.91 24.17 -13.82
CA LYS A 188 16.60 25.56 -13.42
C LYS A 188 15.66 26.24 -14.39
N LYS A 189 15.89 26.08 -15.70
CA LYS A 189 15.03 26.65 -16.74
C LYS A 189 13.62 26.06 -16.65
N SER A 190 13.51 24.74 -16.55
CA SER A 190 12.21 24.06 -16.42
C SER A 190 11.46 24.45 -15.15
N TYR A 191 12.16 24.65 -14.04
CA TYR A 191 11.55 25.12 -12.79
C TYR A 191 10.99 26.53 -12.92
N ARG A 192 11.74 27.47 -13.52
CA ARG A 192 11.30 28.86 -13.73
C ARG A 192 10.09 29.00 -14.63
N GLU A 193 9.96 28.09 -15.60
CA GLU A 193 8.81 28.03 -16.50
C GLU A 193 7.58 27.34 -15.86
N SER A 194 7.77 26.65 -14.73
CA SER A 194 6.72 25.92 -14.02
C SER A 194 5.83 26.84 -13.17
N LEU A 195 4.56 26.46 -13.02
CA LEU A 195 3.63 27.08 -12.07
C LEU A 195 4.14 27.02 -10.63
N LYS A 196 4.95 26.00 -10.29
CA LYS A 196 5.59 25.87 -8.97
C LYS A 196 6.40 27.11 -8.60
N PHE A 197 7.12 27.68 -9.56
CA PHE A 197 7.91 28.89 -9.34
C PHE A 197 7.03 30.13 -9.17
N GLN A 198 5.92 30.23 -9.92
CA GLN A 198 4.96 31.32 -9.78
C GLN A 198 4.30 31.32 -8.39
N HIS A 199 3.87 30.15 -7.90
CA HIS A 199 3.31 30.01 -6.56
C HIS A 199 4.35 30.32 -5.47
N ALA A 200 5.61 29.88 -5.64
CA ALA A 200 6.70 30.20 -4.73
C ALA A 200 6.97 31.72 -4.68
N LEU A 201 7.03 32.38 -5.84
CA LEU A 201 7.25 33.82 -5.92
C LEU A 201 6.12 34.61 -5.25
N LEU A 202 4.86 34.25 -5.52
CA LEU A 202 3.68 34.89 -4.93
C LEU A 202 3.63 34.73 -3.39
N SER A 203 4.09 33.58 -2.89
CA SER A 203 4.12 33.28 -1.45
C SER A 203 5.15 34.10 -0.67
N ILE A 204 6.23 34.54 -1.31
CA ILE A 204 7.35 35.27 -0.67
C ILE A 204 7.15 36.79 -0.69
N ILE A 205 6.17 37.31 -1.45
CA ILE A 205 5.91 38.75 -1.51
C ILE A 205 5.71 39.31 -0.08
N PRO A 206 6.52 40.28 0.36
CA PRO A 206 6.49 40.81 1.72
C PRO A 206 5.35 41.82 1.89
N LEU A 207 4.11 41.36 1.73
CA LEU A 207 2.89 42.15 1.98
C LEU A 207 2.78 42.65 3.44
N GLU A 208 3.61 42.12 4.34
CA GLU A 208 3.73 42.56 5.73
C GLU A 208 4.27 43.98 5.89
N LEU A 209 4.92 44.54 4.86
CA LEU A 209 5.30 45.96 4.87
C LEU A 209 4.07 46.88 4.97
N LEU A 210 2.88 46.38 4.61
CA LEU A 210 1.61 47.08 4.80
C LEU A 210 1.19 47.18 6.28
N TYR A 211 1.89 46.54 7.22
CA TYR A 211 1.66 46.74 8.66
C TYR A 211 1.97 48.17 9.10
N ILE A 212 2.87 48.87 8.40
CA ILE A 212 3.25 50.26 8.72
C ILE A 212 2.05 51.22 8.54
N PRO A 213 1.36 51.25 7.38
CA PRO A 213 0.19 52.12 7.20
C PRO A 213 -1.13 51.59 7.79
N PHE A 214 -1.36 50.27 7.82
CA PHE A 214 -2.68 49.70 8.17
C PHE A 214 -2.74 49.00 9.55
N GLY A 215 -1.63 48.95 10.28
CA GLY A 215 -1.52 48.21 11.53
C GLY A 215 -1.33 46.70 11.34
N PHE A 216 -1.16 45.98 12.46
CA PHE A 216 -0.87 44.54 12.44
C PHE A 216 -2.12 43.72 12.08
N LEU A 217 -2.30 43.45 10.78
CA LEU A 217 -3.42 42.66 10.25
C LEU A 217 -2.93 41.36 9.63
N SER A 218 -3.25 40.22 10.24
CA SER A 218 -2.78 38.89 9.77
C SER A 218 -3.26 38.49 8.37
N ILE A 219 -4.26 39.17 7.80
CA ILE A 219 -4.75 38.92 6.43
C ILE A 219 -3.68 39.17 5.37
N PHE A 220 -2.76 40.12 5.59
CA PHE A 220 -1.71 40.42 4.61
C PHE A 220 -0.72 39.26 4.44
N ARG A 221 -0.70 38.31 5.37
CA ARG A 221 0.12 37.09 5.31
C ARG A 221 -0.56 35.93 4.56
N ALA A 222 -1.82 36.09 4.12
CA ALA A 222 -2.59 35.02 3.46
C ALA A 222 -1.94 34.53 2.15
N ASN A 223 -1.08 35.33 1.50
CA ASN A 223 -0.33 34.92 0.31
C ASN A 223 0.59 33.70 0.56
N ARG A 224 1.02 33.45 1.81
CA ARG A 224 1.82 32.25 2.17
C ARG A 224 1.05 30.93 1.96
N ILE A 225 -0.28 30.97 1.90
CA ILE A 225 -1.13 29.79 1.63
C ILE A 225 -0.92 29.27 0.20
N MET A 226 -0.39 30.09 -0.72
CA MET A 226 -0.05 29.67 -2.09
C MET A 226 0.98 28.53 -2.13
N ARG A 227 1.72 28.27 -1.05
CA ARG A 227 2.64 27.14 -0.94
C ARG A 227 1.95 25.79 -0.62
N PHE A 228 0.65 25.64 -0.88
CA PHE A 228 -0.09 24.39 -0.64
C PHE A 228 0.51 23.16 -1.35
N GLU A 229 1.16 23.37 -2.49
CA GLU A 229 1.83 22.30 -3.23
C GLU A 229 2.92 21.58 -2.40
N ALA A 230 3.56 22.25 -1.41
CA ALA A 230 4.56 21.58 -0.56
C ALA A 230 3.94 20.47 0.24
N PHE A 231 2.76 20.75 0.80
CA PHE A 231 2.05 19.80 1.64
C PHE A 231 1.61 18.58 0.83
N PHE A 232 1.05 18.79 -0.37
CA PHE A 232 0.65 17.68 -1.23
C PHE A 232 1.85 16.89 -1.73
N GLU A 233 2.91 17.56 -2.19
CA GLU A 233 4.14 16.89 -2.60
C GLU A 233 4.72 16.08 -1.44
N PHE A 234 4.85 16.66 -0.26
CA PHE A 234 5.29 15.94 0.95
C PHE A 234 4.41 14.74 1.25
N SER A 235 3.10 14.92 1.16
CA SER A 235 2.12 13.86 1.44
C SER A 235 2.33 12.66 0.52
N ASP A 236 2.47 12.91 -0.78
CA ASP A 236 2.64 11.87 -1.80
C ASP A 236 4.01 11.18 -1.65
N ARG A 237 5.07 11.93 -1.35
CA ARG A 237 6.40 11.36 -1.11
C ARG A 237 6.43 10.50 0.15
N LEU A 238 5.86 11.00 1.25
CA LEU A 238 5.81 10.27 2.51
C LEU A 238 4.97 9.00 2.35
N GLU A 239 3.85 9.07 1.63
CA GLU A 239 3.02 7.91 1.34
C GLU A 239 3.76 6.83 0.54
N GLY A 240 4.55 7.23 -0.47
CA GLY A 240 5.33 6.29 -1.29
C GLY A 240 6.47 5.56 -0.57
N ILE A 241 6.98 6.13 0.54
CA ILE A 241 8.13 5.58 1.28
C ILE A 241 7.71 4.80 2.52
N MET A 242 6.57 5.15 3.10
CA MET A 242 6.03 4.46 4.25
C MET A 242 5.62 3.04 3.89
N THR A 243 6.20 2.04 4.56
CA THR A 243 5.82 0.62 4.42
C THR A 243 4.34 0.37 4.66
N LYS A 244 3.70 1.24 5.45
CA LYS A 244 2.28 1.23 5.78
C LYS A 244 1.63 2.56 5.41
N ALA A 245 1.49 2.81 4.11
CA ALA A 245 0.88 4.02 3.55
C ALA A 245 -0.48 4.39 4.18
N TYR A 246 -1.29 3.41 4.57
CA TYR A 246 -2.60 3.65 5.19
C TYR A 246 -2.52 4.46 6.51
N ILE A 247 -1.43 4.34 7.28
CA ILE A 247 -1.25 5.09 8.53
C ILE A 247 -1.21 6.59 8.23
N TRP A 248 -0.46 6.98 7.20
CA TRP A 248 -0.38 8.37 6.79
C TRP A 248 -1.71 8.89 6.26
N ARG A 249 -2.46 8.09 5.49
CA ARG A 249 -3.82 8.45 5.03
C ARG A 249 -4.73 8.77 6.22
N VAL A 250 -4.72 7.95 7.27
CA VAL A 250 -5.51 8.20 8.49
C VAL A 250 -5.09 9.50 9.17
N ILE A 251 -3.78 9.72 9.36
CA ILE A 251 -3.25 10.95 9.98
C ILE A 251 -3.68 12.19 9.18
N ARG A 252 -3.57 12.15 7.85
CA ARG A 252 -3.98 13.22 6.94
C ARG A 252 -5.48 13.54 7.06
N THR A 253 -6.34 12.52 7.02
CA THR A 253 -7.80 12.68 7.15
C THR A 253 -8.19 13.25 8.53
N ILE A 254 -7.55 12.80 9.61
CA ILE A 254 -7.74 13.38 10.96
C ILE A 254 -7.26 14.83 10.99
N GLY A 255 -6.12 15.14 10.37
CA GLY A 255 -5.60 16.51 10.27
C GLY A 255 -6.58 17.45 9.58
N TYR A 256 -7.21 17.02 8.47
CA TYR A 256 -8.25 17.80 7.79
C TYR A 256 -9.47 18.04 8.67
N LEU A 257 -9.94 17.04 9.41
CA LEU A 257 -11.03 17.18 10.38
C LEU A 257 -10.68 18.23 11.45
N LEU A 258 -9.51 18.12 12.07
CA LEU A 258 -9.07 19.05 13.11
C LEU A 258 -8.93 20.48 12.56
N PHE A 259 -8.48 20.63 11.31
CA PHE A 259 -8.39 21.93 10.67
C PHE A 259 -9.77 22.55 10.36
N ILE A 260 -10.74 21.75 9.90
CA ILE A 260 -12.12 22.24 9.69
C ILE A 260 -12.76 22.65 11.03
N LEU A 261 -12.57 21.86 12.09
CA LEU A 261 -13.00 22.21 13.45
C LEU A 261 -12.40 23.53 13.92
N HIS A 262 -11.11 23.72 13.63
CA HIS A 262 -10.39 24.93 13.94
C HIS A 262 -10.93 26.15 13.18
N LEU A 263 -11.17 26.04 11.87
CA LEU A 263 -11.78 27.12 11.09
C LEU A 263 -13.19 27.46 11.61
N ASN A 264 -14.00 26.44 11.92
CA ASN A 264 -15.33 26.64 12.49
C ASN A 264 -15.27 27.35 13.85
N SER A 265 -14.29 27.02 14.69
CA SER A 265 -14.08 27.72 15.96
C SER A 265 -13.72 29.21 15.79
N CYS A 266 -12.92 29.53 14.77
CA CYS A 266 -12.57 30.91 14.43
C CYS A 266 -13.80 31.67 13.92
N LEU A 267 -14.58 31.07 13.02
CA LEU A 267 -15.82 31.64 12.49
C LEU A 267 -16.84 31.91 13.60
N TYR A 268 -17.00 30.97 14.53
CA TYR A 268 -17.91 31.13 15.67
C TYR A 268 -17.48 32.25 16.62
N TYR A 269 -16.18 32.42 16.86
CA TYR A 269 -15.69 33.56 17.64
C TYR A 269 -15.97 34.89 16.93
N VAL A 270 -15.70 34.98 15.63
CA VAL A 270 -16.02 36.18 14.83
C VAL A 270 -17.51 36.49 14.86
N ALA A 271 -18.37 35.48 14.72
CA ALA A 271 -19.83 35.62 14.86
C ALA A 271 -20.24 36.12 16.26
N SER A 272 -19.62 35.57 17.31
CA SER A 272 -19.84 36.01 18.70
C SER A 272 -19.39 37.46 18.92
N ALA A 273 -18.25 37.86 18.35
CA ALA A 273 -17.73 39.22 18.44
C ALA A 273 -18.62 40.22 17.67
N TYR A 274 -19.12 39.84 16.49
CA TYR A 274 -20.04 40.65 15.69
C TYR A 274 -21.34 40.96 16.42
N GLN A 275 -21.94 39.97 17.08
CA GLN A 275 -23.17 40.18 17.86
C GLN A 275 -22.90 40.87 19.21
N GLY A 276 -21.74 40.59 19.79
CA GLY A 276 -21.25 41.13 21.05
C GLY A 276 -21.07 40.04 22.09
N ILE A 277 -19.84 39.94 22.61
CA ILE A 277 -19.43 38.92 23.59
C ILE A 277 -20.31 39.02 24.85
N GLY A 278 -20.83 37.87 25.31
CA GLY A 278 -21.64 37.76 26.52
C GLY A 278 -23.07 38.33 26.47
N LYS A 279 -23.53 38.82 25.31
CA LYS A 279 -24.89 39.39 25.20
C LYS A 279 -26.01 38.35 25.19
N THR A 280 -25.77 37.19 24.60
CA THR A 280 -26.73 36.07 24.56
C THR A 280 -26.12 34.83 25.18
N LYS A 281 -26.96 33.84 25.52
CA LYS A 281 -26.48 32.52 26.00
C LYS A 281 -25.77 31.72 24.90
N TRP A 282 -26.05 32.03 23.64
CA TRP A 282 -25.47 31.33 22.50
C TRP A 282 -24.04 31.79 22.24
N VAL A 283 -23.75 33.10 22.27
CA VAL A 283 -22.41 33.63 21.98
C VAL A 283 -21.38 33.25 23.07
N TYR A 284 -20.10 33.33 22.73
CA TYR A 284 -19.03 33.22 23.71
C TYR A 284 -19.22 34.24 24.86
N SER A 285 -19.19 33.75 26.11
CA SER A 285 -19.51 34.54 27.29
C SER A 285 -18.39 35.48 27.77
N GLY A 286 -17.19 35.40 27.19
CA GLY A 286 -16.05 36.24 27.59
C GLY A 286 -15.19 35.68 28.73
N GLU A 287 -15.62 34.61 29.39
CA GLU A 287 -14.84 34.01 30.48
C GLU A 287 -13.96 32.85 29.99
N GLY A 288 -12.84 32.61 30.68
CA GLY A 288 -11.91 31.54 30.36
C GLY A 288 -11.19 31.73 29.02
N SER A 289 -10.64 30.64 28.46
CA SER A 289 -9.97 30.69 27.17
C SER A 289 -10.97 30.76 26.02
N ALA A 290 -10.95 31.88 25.29
CA ALA A 290 -11.81 32.12 24.12
C ALA A 290 -11.69 31.01 23.07
N TYR A 291 -10.45 30.63 22.70
CA TYR A 291 -10.20 29.57 21.73
C TYR A 291 -10.76 28.23 22.20
N LEU A 292 -10.50 27.83 23.45
CA LEU A 292 -10.93 26.53 23.95
C LEU A 292 -12.46 26.40 24.00
N ARG A 293 -13.17 27.44 24.44
CA ARG A 293 -14.64 27.44 24.47
C ARG A 293 -15.25 27.45 23.06
N CYS A 294 -14.67 28.22 22.14
CA CYS A 294 -15.13 28.24 20.74
C CYS A 294 -14.82 26.93 20.01
N TYR A 295 -13.68 26.30 20.30
CA TYR A 295 -13.31 25.00 19.76
C TYR A 295 -14.24 23.89 20.31
N TYR A 296 -14.57 23.94 21.61
CA TYR A 296 -15.55 23.04 22.20
C TYR A 296 -16.93 23.15 21.53
N PHE A 297 -17.39 24.38 21.24
CA PHE A 297 -18.60 24.62 20.46
C PHE A 297 -18.50 24.03 19.05
N ALA A 298 -17.39 24.27 18.34
CA ALA A 298 -17.16 23.75 16.99
C ALA A 298 -17.15 22.21 16.93
N VAL A 299 -16.54 21.54 17.92
CA VAL A 299 -16.55 20.08 18.03
C VAL A 299 -17.97 19.55 18.20
N ARG A 300 -18.75 20.14 19.11
CA ARG A 300 -20.12 19.69 19.38
C ARG A 300 -21.06 19.91 18.20
N THR A 301 -20.88 21.02 17.48
CA THR A 301 -21.67 21.30 16.27
C THR A 301 -21.30 20.39 15.11
N LEU A 302 -20.01 20.22 14.81
CA LEU A 302 -19.57 19.41 13.66
C LEU A 302 -19.85 17.92 13.85
N ILE A 303 -19.69 17.40 15.07
CA ILE A 303 -19.93 15.97 15.41
C ILE A 303 -21.40 15.73 15.83
N ASN A 304 -22.24 16.77 15.82
CA ASN A 304 -23.65 16.71 16.23
C ASN A 304 -23.86 16.17 17.66
N ILE A 305 -22.99 16.53 18.60
CA ILE A 305 -23.16 16.25 20.02
C ILE A 305 -24.08 17.32 20.62
N GLY A 306 -25.28 16.92 21.05
CA GLY A 306 -26.30 17.83 21.60
C GLY A 306 -25.89 18.57 22.88
N GLY A 307 -26.76 19.48 23.34
CA GLY A 307 -26.58 20.29 24.56
C GLY A 307 -25.86 21.63 24.35
N LEU A 308 -25.92 22.16 23.12
CA LEU A 308 -25.51 23.52 22.81
C LEU A 308 -26.57 24.51 23.30
N PRO A 309 -26.19 25.75 23.66
CA PRO A 309 -27.16 26.79 23.99
C PRO A 309 -28.10 27.06 22.81
N GLU A 310 -29.37 27.31 23.10
CA GLU A 310 -30.37 27.57 22.07
C GLU A 310 -30.10 28.93 21.39
N PRO A 311 -30.05 28.98 20.04
CA PRO A 311 -29.96 30.23 19.32
C PRO A 311 -31.30 30.99 19.39
N HIS A 312 -31.26 32.28 19.68
CA HIS A 312 -32.43 33.14 19.82
C HIS A 312 -32.59 34.12 18.65
N THR A 313 -31.48 34.67 18.13
CA THR A 313 -31.57 35.64 17.03
C THR A 313 -31.62 34.93 15.67
N VAL A 314 -32.21 35.60 14.67
CA VAL A 314 -32.26 35.07 13.29
C VAL A 314 -30.86 34.75 12.77
N PHE A 315 -29.86 35.57 13.14
CA PHE A 315 -28.46 35.34 12.79
C PHE A 315 -27.90 34.07 13.44
N GLU A 316 -28.09 33.89 14.75
CA GLU A 316 -27.65 32.69 15.47
C GLU A 316 -28.32 31.42 14.91
N ILE A 317 -29.63 31.48 14.63
CA ILE A 317 -30.39 30.36 14.07
C ILE A 317 -29.83 30.00 12.69
N THR A 318 -29.60 30.99 11.83
CA THR A 318 -29.08 30.77 10.47
C THR A 318 -27.66 30.21 10.50
N PHE A 319 -26.79 30.76 11.36
CA PHE A 319 -25.43 30.26 11.55
C PHE A 319 -25.42 28.82 12.07
N GLN A 320 -26.20 28.55 13.12
CA GLN A 320 -26.31 27.23 13.74
C GLN A 320 -26.85 26.19 12.75
N LEU A 321 -27.89 26.54 11.98
CA LEU A 321 -28.48 25.69 10.96
C LEU A 321 -27.46 25.35 9.87
N THR A 322 -26.77 26.36 9.34
CA THR A 322 -25.71 26.19 8.32
C THR A 322 -24.60 25.28 8.85
N ASN A 323 -24.16 25.51 10.09
CA ASN A 323 -23.10 24.73 10.72
C ASN A 323 -23.50 23.26 10.94
N PHE A 324 -24.76 22.98 11.30
CA PHE A 324 -25.26 21.60 11.35
C PHE A 324 -25.29 20.93 9.98
N PHE A 325 -25.77 21.63 8.94
CA PHE A 325 -25.77 21.07 7.58
C PHE A 325 -24.34 20.75 7.08
N VAL A 326 -23.41 21.68 7.25
CA VAL A 326 -22.00 21.47 6.89
C VAL A 326 -21.38 20.36 7.75
N GLY A 327 -21.66 20.34 9.05
CA GLY A 327 -21.17 19.34 9.99
C GLY A 327 -21.60 17.92 9.63
N VAL A 328 -22.88 17.70 9.33
CA VAL A 328 -23.38 16.39 8.87
C VAL A 328 -22.66 15.94 7.60
N PHE A 329 -22.45 16.83 6.62
CA PHE A 329 -21.77 16.48 5.38
C PHE A 329 -20.29 16.12 5.60
N VAL A 330 -19.55 16.97 6.32
CA VAL A 330 -18.13 16.74 6.63
C VAL A 330 -17.94 15.46 7.44
N PHE A 331 -18.72 15.26 8.50
CA PHE A 331 -18.62 14.08 9.35
C PHE A 331 -18.96 12.80 8.59
N SER A 332 -20.00 12.82 7.75
CA SER A 332 -20.38 11.66 6.92
C SER A 332 -19.29 11.32 5.89
N SER A 333 -18.69 12.33 5.25
CA SER A 333 -17.59 12.13 4.30
C SER A 333 -16.36 11.52 4.97
N LEU A 334 -16.02 11.97 6.17
CA LEU A 334 -14.89 11.44 6.94
C LEU A 334 -15.08 9.98 7.33
N ILE A 335 -16.29 9.59 7.78
CA ILE A 335 -16.60 8.18 8.07
C ILE A 335 -16.44 7.33 6.81
N GLY A 336 -16.89 7.82 5.64
CA GLY A 336 -16.71 7.15 4.36
C GLY A 336 -15.23 6.91 4.03
N GLN A 337 -14.41 7.96 4.08
CA GLN A 337 -12.97 7.85 3.83
C GLN A 337 -12.27 6.91 4.81
N MET A 338 -12.61 6.98 6.10
CA MET A 338 -12.04 6.08 7.10
C MET A 338 -12.36 4.61 6.81
N ARG A 339 -13.59 4.32 6.37
CA ARG A 339 -13.99 2.97 5.93
C ARG A 339 -13.13 2.50 4.75
N ASP A 340 -12.92 3.34 3.75
CA ASP A 340 -12.14 2.97 2.56
C ASP A 340 -10.67 2.69 2.91
N VAL A 341 -10.07 3.52 3.78
CA VAL A 341 -8.68 3.32 4.23
C VAL A 341 -8.55 2.04 5.06
N ILE A 342 -9.48 1.76 5.97
CA ILE A 342 -9.48 0.52 6.77
C ILE A 342 -9.71 -0.70 5.88
N GLY A 343 -10.60 -0.58 4.89
CA GLY A 343 -10.88 -1.62 3.90
C GLY A 343 -9.64 -1.98 3.10
N ALA A 344 -8.91 -0.98 2.60
CA ALA A 344 -7.66 -1.19 1.88
C ALA A 344 -6.56 -1.80 2.79
N ALA A 345 -6.44 -1.34 4.04
CA ALA A 345 -5.45 -1.85 4.99
C ALA A 345 -5.69 -3.32 5.39
N THR A 346 -6.94 -3.76 5.39
CA THR A 346 -7.35 -5.13 5.77
C THR A 346 -7.64 -6.03 4.57
N ALA A 347 -7.42 -5.56 3.34
CA ALA A 347 -7.81 -6.24 2.11
C ALA A 347 -7.22 -7.66 2.00
N GLY A 348 -5.92 -7.83 2.22
CA GLY A 348 -5.26 -9.15 2.14
C GLY A 348 -5.82 -10.14 3.17
N GLN A 349 -6.05 -9.70 4.40
CA GLN A 349 -6.59 -10.57 5.45
C GLN A 349 -8.07 -10.90 5.21
N THR A 350 -8.83 -9.96 4.66
CA THR A 350 -10.22 -10.18 4.24
C THR A 350 -10.28 -11.18 3.08
N TYR A 351 -9.39 -11.06 2.09
CA TYR A 351 -9.27 -12.02 0.99
C TYR A 351 -8.95 -13.43 1.49
N PHE A 352 -7.98 -13.57 2.38
CA PHE A 352 -7.63 -14.84 3.02
C PHE A 352 -8.84 -15.49 3.71
N ARG A 353 -9.52 -14.73 4.57
CA ARG A 353 -10.70 -15.22 5.30
C ARG A 353 -11.82 -15.62 4.34
N ALA A 354 -12.10 -14.80 3.33
CA ALA A 354 -13.11 -15.08 2.32
C ALA A 354 -12.81 -16.37 1.53
N SER A 355 -11.55 -16.59 1.16
CA SER A 355 -11.13 -17.81 0.45
C SER A 355 -11.27 -19.07 1.32
N MET A 356 -10.79 -19.01 2.56
CA MET A 356 -10.95 -20.11 3.53
C MET A 356 -12.43 -20.41 3.81
N ASP A 357 -13.24 -19.38 4.09
CA ASP A 357 -14.66 -19.52 4.41
C ASP A 357 -15.44 -20.07 3.20
N GLY A 358 -15.11 -19.64 1.98
CA GLY A 358 -15.68 -20.18 0.75
C GLY A 358 -15.36 -21.67 0.54
N CYS A 359 -14.11 -22.08 0.80
CA CYS A 359 -13.70 -23.48 0.74
C CYS A 359 -14.40 -24.34 1.80
N VAL A 360 -14.49 -23.84 3.03
CA VAL A 360 -15.20 -24.53 4.12
C VAL A 360 -16.70 -24.63 3.82
N ALA A 361 -17.32 -23.56 3.31
CA ALA A 361 -18.72 -23.58 2.90
C ALA A 361 -18.99 -24.65 1.83
N TYR A 362 -18.12 -24.74 0.81
CA TYR A 362 -18.20 -25.81 -0.21
C TYR A 362 -18.13 -27.21 0.42
N MET A 363 -17.20 -27.44 1.35
CA MET A 363 -17.06 -28.74 2.02
C MET A 363 -18.29 -29.09 2.87
N VAL A 364 -18.88 -28.10 3.54
CA VAL A 364 -20.10 -28.28 4.34
C VAL A 364 -21.28 -28.64 3.43
N THR A 365 -21.48 -27.92 2.32
CA THR A 365 -22.54 -28.21 1.34
C THR A 365 -22.41 -29.62 0.74
N ASN A 366 -21.17 -30.07 0.51
CA ASN A 366 -20.88 -31.41 -0.01
C ASN A 366 -20.74 -32.49 1.07
N HIS A 367 -21.13 -32.21 2.33
CA HIS A 367 -21.14 -33.17 3.43
C HIS A 367 -19.78 -33.84 3.71
N ILE A 368 -18.68 -33.13 3.45
CA ILE A 368 -17.33 -33.64 3.69
C ILE A 368 -17.08 -33.76 5.20
N PRO A 369 -16.43 -34.84 5.70
CA PRO A 369 -16.17 -35.03 7.12
C PRO A 369 -15.41 -33.87 7.79
N LYS A 370 -15.75 -33.56 9.06
CA LYS A 370 -15.12 -32.49 9.84
C LYS A 370 -13.60 -32.62 9.96
N LEU A 371 -13.07 -33.85 9.92
CA LEU A 371 -11.63 -34.11 9.93
C LEU A 371 -10.92 -33.47 8.73
N VAL A 372 -11.49 -33.60 7.53
CA VAL A 372 -10.95 -33.00 6.30
C VAL A 372 -11.11 -31.48 6.33
N GLN A 373 -12.26 -30.99 6.81
CA GLN A 373 -12.49 -29.55 6.96
C GLN A 373 -11.47 -28.90 7.91
N HIS A 374 -11.19 -29.53 9.04
CA HIS A 374 -10.17 -29.06 9.98
C HIS A 374 -8.79 -29.08 9.34
N ARG A 375 -8.44 -30.14 8.61
CA ARG A 375 -7.16 -30.23 7.88
C ARG A 375 -6.98 -29.08 6.89
N VAL A 376 -7.99 -28.79 6.07
CA VAL A 376 -7.96 -27.67 5.11
C VAL A 376 -7.83 -26.33 5.84
N ARG A 377 -8.55 -26.12 6.94
CA ARG A 377 -8.42 -24.90 7.77
C ARG A 377 -7.00 -24.75 8.33
N THR A 378 -6.40 -25.84 8.82
CA THR A 378 -5.02 -25.84 9.30
C THR A 378 -4.03 -25.46 8.20
N TRP A 379 -4.23 -25.97 6.99
CA TRP A 379 -3.42 -25.59 5.83
C TRP A 379 -3.54 -24.10 5.53
N TYR A 380 -4.77 -23.57 5.40
CA TYR A 380 -4.99 -22.13 5.16
C TYR A 380 -4.29 -21.27 6.22
N ASN A 381 -4.52 -21.55 7.51
CA ASN A 381 -3.93 -20.79 8.61
C ASN A 381 -2.40 -20.84 8.59
N TYR A 382 -1.81 -22.02 8.42
CA TYR A 382 -0.36 -22.14 8.39
C TYR A 382 0.27 -21.48 7.16
N THR A 383 -0.33 -21.64 5.97
CA THR A 383 0.14 -20.98 4.74
C THR A 383 0.11 -19.47 4.91
N TRP A 384 -0.98 -18.91 5.46
CA TRP A 384 -1.06 -17.47 5.76
C TRP A 384 -0.04 -17.01 6.80
N ASP A 385 0.10 -17.73 7.92
CA ASP A 385 1.03 -17.36 8.99
C ASP A 385 2.50 -17.48 8.55
N SER A 386 2.81 -18.39 7.62
CA SER A 386 4.18 -18.62 7.13
C SER A 386 4.58 -17.77 5.92
N GLN A 387 3.65 -17.50 4.99
CA GLN A 387 3.92 -16.81 3.72
C GLN A 387 3.30 -15.41 3.65
N GLY A 388 2.26 -15.12 4.43
CA GLY A 388 1.51 -13.86 4.35
C GLY A 388 0.65 -13.70 3.09
N MET A 389 0.60 -14.72 2.23
CA MET A 389 -0.17 -14.78 0.99
C MET A 389 -0.56 -16.24 0.69
N LEU A 390 -1.55 -16.43 -0.18
CA LEU A 390 -1.99 -17.77 -0.60
C LEU A 390 -1.31 -18.24 -1.89
N ASP A 391 -0.98 -17.31 -2.79
CA ASP A 391 -0.27 -17.59 -4.04
C ASP A 391 0.74 -16.46 -4.32
N GLU A 392 2.02 -16.81 -4.39
CA GLU A 392 3.11 -15.89 -4.73
C GLU A 392 3.14 -15.59 -6.24
N SER A 393 2.62 -16.50 -7.06
CA SER A 393 2.63 -16.39 -8.52
C SER A 393 1.76 -15.23 -9.00
N GLU A 394 0.59 -15.05 -8.38
CA GLU A 394 -0.35 -13.94 -8.69
C GLU A 394 0.31 -12.56 -8.54
N LEU A 395 1.22 -12.40 -7.57
CA LEU A 395 1.97 -11.17 -7.35
C LEU A 395 3.08 -10.98 -8.40
N LEU A 396 3.83 -12.04 -8.68
CA LEU A 396 5.01 -11.99 -9.56
C LEU A 396 4.63 -11.87 -11.04
N GLU A 397 3.49 -12.41 -11.47
CA GLU A 397 3.01 -12.35 -12.87
C GLU A 397 2.63 -10.94 -13.32
N GLN A 398 2.34 -10.03 -12.39
CA GLN A 398 2.01 -8.64 -12.71
C GLN A 398 3.23 -7.81 -13.12
N MET A 399 4.44 -8.32 -12.88
CA MET A 399 5.69 -7.59 -13.14
C MET A 399 6.32 -7.99 -14.47
N PRO A 400 7.03 -7.07 -15.16
CA PRO A 400 7.86 -7.42 -16.30
C PRO A 400 8.92 -8.47 -15.93
N LEU A 401 9.28 -9.32 -16.89
CA LEU A 401 10.21 -10.44 -16.70
C LEU A 401 11.52 -10.02 -16.00
N VAL A 402 12.11 -8.89 -16.43
CA VAL A 402 13.38 -8.40 -15.88
C VAL A 402 13.31 -8.15 -14.36
N MET A 403 12.22 -7.55 -13.89
CA MET A 403 12.03 -7.26 -12.46
C MET A 403 11.76 -8.54 -11.67
N ARG A 404 10.93 -9.44 -12.20
CA ARG A 404 10.66 -10.74 -11.58
C ARG A 404 11.93 -11.58 -11.46
N THR A 405 12.77 -11.58 -12.49
CA THR A 405 14.06 -12.26 -12.48
C THR A 405 14.99 -11.69 -11.42
N ALA A 406 15.08 -10.36 -11.30
CA ALA A 406 15.90 -9.72 -10.26
C ALA A 406 15.47 -10.14 -8.85
N ILE A 407 14.16 -10.16 -8.58
CA ILE A 407 13.59 -10.60 -7.30
C ILE A 407 13.90 -12.08 -7.04
N ALA A 408 13.67 -12.95 -8.03
CA ALA A 408 13.92 -14.39 -7.89
C ALA A 408 15.39 -14.70 -7.59
N VAL A 409 16.31 -13.98 -8.26
CA VAL A 409 17.76 -14.08 -8.05
C VAL A 409 18.12 -13.67 -6.61
N ASP A 410 17.63 -12.53 -6.14
CA ASP A 410 17.98 -12.00 -4.83
C ASP A 410 17.45 -12.88 -3.67
N ILE A 411 16.26 -13.45 -3.83
CA ILE A 411 15.64 -14.29 -2.79
C ILE A 411 16.28 -15.68 -2.73
N ASN A 412 16.46 -16.34 -3.87
CA ASN A 412 16.67 -17.81 -3.89
C ASN A 412 18.00 -18.27 -4.52
N LEU A 413 18.71 -17.46 -5.33
CA LEU A 413 19.89 -17.95 -6.09
C LEU A 413 20.98 -18.50 -5.17
N ALA A 414 21.29 -17.81 -4.08
CA ALA A 414 22.30 -18.24 -3.12
C ALA A 414 21.96 -19.57 -2.42
N THR A 415 20.67 -19.88 -2.26
CA THR A 415 20.21 -21.17 -1.72
C THR A 415 20.38 -22.27 -2.76
N PHE A 416 20.03 -21.99 -4.02
CA PHE A 416 20.10 -22.95 -5.12
C PHE A 416 21.54 -23.33 -5.48
N GLN A 417 22.47 -22.38 -5.46
CA GLN A 417 23.89 -22.65 -5.72
C GLN A 417 24.54 -23.60 -4.69
N LYS A 418 24.00 -23.65 -3.47
CA LYS A 418 24.50 -24.53 -2.40
C LYS A 418 24.02 -25.97 -2.54
N ILE A 419 22.96 -26.21 -3.29
CA ILE A 419 22.37 -27.53 -3.50
C ILE A 419 23.36 -28.39 -4.30
N ASP A 420 23.70 -29.57 -3.77
CA ASP A 420 24.72 -30.44 -4.36
C ASP A 420 24.42 -30.85 -5.81
N LEU A 421 23.14 -31.04 -6.13
CA LEU A 421 22.67 -31.34 -7.49
C LEU A 421 23.09 -30.24 -8.48
N PHE A 422 22.88 -28.98 -8.11
CA PHE A 422 23.09 -27.80 -8.95
C PHE A 422 24.50 -27.18 -8.88
N LYS A 423 25.40 -27.72 -8.04
CA LYS A 423 26.79 -27.24 -7.95
C LYS A 423 27.52 -27.36 -9.29
N GLY A 424 28.04 -26.25 -9.81
CA GLY A 424 28.81 -26.23 -11.06
C GLY A 424 27.95 -26.29 -12.34
N CYS A 425 26.64 -26.14 -12.21
CA CYS A 425 25.73 -25.80 -13.30
C CYS A 425 25.86 -24.30 -13.63
N ASP A 426 25.49 -23.92 -14.85
CA ASP A 426 25.49 -22.52 -15.26
C ASP A 426 24.50 -21.67 -14.44
N ASN A 427 24.90 -20.45 -14.06
CA ASN A 427 24.06 -19.55 -13.28
C ASN A 427 22.78 -19.18 -14.05
N GLN A 428 22.87 -19.00 -15.38
CA GLN A 428 21.71 -18.64 -16.19
C GLN A 428 20.63 -19.74 -16.16
N MET A 429 21.05 -21.01 -16.21
CA MET A 429 20.14 -22.15 -16.03
C MET A 429 19.41 -22.10 -14.68
N LEU A 430 20.12 -21.78 -13.59
CA LEU A 430 19.51 -21.66 -12.28
C LEU A 430 18.47 -20.53 -12.23
N VAL A 431 18.76 -19.41 -12.87
CA VAL A 431 17.81 -18.30 -12.98
C VAL A 431 16.55 -18.72 -13.73
N ASP A 432 16.69 -19.42 -14.86
CA ASP A 432 15.56 -19.93 -15.64
C ASP A 432 14.72 -20.94 -14.85
N MET A 433 15.37 -21.78 -14.03
CA MET A 433 14.68 -22.69 -13.11
C MET A 433 13.91 -21.94 -12.03
N LEU A 434 14.53 -20.94 -11.38
CA LEU A 434 13.91 -20.15 -10.30
C LEU A 434 12.59 -19.50 -10.74
N LEU A 435 12.50 -19.08 -12.00
CA LEU A 435 11.30 -18.47 -12.57
C LEU A 435 10.12 -19.43 -12.77
N ARG A 436 10.37 -20.75 -12.75
CA ARG A 436 9.34 -21.79 -12.96
C ARG A 436 8.99 -22.58 -11.68
N LEU A 437 9.61 -22.23 -10.56
CA LEU A 437 9.34 -22.91 -9.29
C LEU A 437 7.99 -22.48 -8.70
N LYS A 438 7.29 -23.46 -8.15
CA LYS A 438 6.05 -23.24 -7.38
C LYS A 438 6.30 -23.55 -5.92
N SER A 439 5.92 -22.67 -5.00
CA SER A 439 6.00 -22.93 -3.56
C SER A 439 4.74 -23.66 -3.09
N ILE A 440 4.88 -24.84 -2.47
CA ILE A 440 3.76 -25.63 -1.93
C ILE A 440 4.04 -25.99 -0.47
N VAL A 441 3.01 -25.85 0.37
CA VAL A 441 3.04 -26.22 1.79
C VAL A 441 2.34 -27.56 2.01
N TYR A 442 3.04 -28.49 2.66
CA TYR A 442 2.51 -29.78 3.11
C TYR A 442 2.31 -29.79 4.64
N LEU A 443 1.25 -30.46 5.10
CA LEU A 443 0.95 -30.63 6.51
C LEU A 443 1.71 -31.84 7.11
N PRO A 444 1.89 -31.88 8.45
CA PRO A 444 2.47 -33.04 9.11
C PRO A 444 1.71 -34.34 8.77
N GLY A 445 2.45 -35.38 8.37
CA GLY A 445 1.91 -36.68 7.97
C GLY A 445 1.45 -36.76 6.50
N ASP A 446 1.46 -35.66 5.74
CA ASP A 446 1.10 -35.70 4.33
C ASP A 446 2.17 -36.43 3.51
N PHE A 447 1.73 -37.39 2.70
CA PHE A 447 2.59 -38.02 1.71
C PHE A 447 2.83 -37.06 0.55
N VAL A 448 4.09 -36.65 0.37
CA VAL A 448 4.51 -35.83 -0.77
C VAL A 448 4.60 -36.69 -2.03
N CYS A 449 5.16 -37.90 -1.91
CA CYS A 449 5.14 -38.89 -2.98
C CYS A 449 5.02 -40.30 -2.42
N LYS A 450 4.33 -41.18 -3.14
CA LYS A 450 4.23 -42.60 -2.79
C LYS A 450 5.00 -43.46 -3.78
N LYS A 451 5.60 -44.53 -3.28
CA LYS A 451 6.30 -45.54 -4.08
C LYS A 451 5.35 -46.10 -5.14
N GLY A 452 5.81 -46.11 -6.39
CA GLY A 452 5.04 -46.58 -7.54
C GLY A 452 4.23 -45.50 -8.26
N ASP A 453 4.00 -44.33 -7.67
CA ASP A 453 3.33 -43.21 -8.35
C ASP A 453 4.18 -42.67 -9.51
N ILE A 454 3.55 -42.03 -10.48
CA ILE A 454 4.27 -41.43 -11.61
C ILE A 454 4.96 -40.14 -11.12
N GLY A 455 6.29 -40.07 -11.23
CA GLY A 455 7.06 -38.90 -10.83
C GLY A 455 7.07 -37.82 -11.91
N LYS A 456 6.21 -36.82 -11.77
CA LYS A 456 6.09 -35.70 -12.73
C LYS A 456 6.89 -34.45 -12.33
N GLU A 457 7.41 -34.44 -11.10
CA GLU A 457 7.94 -33.25 -10.44
C GLU A 457 9.17 -33.62 -9.60
N MET A 458 10.03 -32.66 -9.30
CA MET A 458 11.02 -32.76 -8.22
C MET A 458 10.73 -31.73 -7.14
N TYR A 459 11.24 -32.01 -5.94
CA TYR A 459 11.00 -31.18 -4.77
C TYR A 459 12.31 -30.73 -4.14
N ILE A 460 12.34 -29.46 -3.75
CA ILE A 460 13.45 -28.84 -3.04
C ILE A 460 12.91 -28.32 -1.71
N ILE A 461 13.52 -28.72 -0.61
CA ILE A 461 13.03 -28.36 0.72
C ILE A 461 13.49 -26.93 1.05
N LYS A 462 12.54 -25.98 1.08
CA LYS A 462 12.79 -24.58 1.49
C LYS A 462 12.87 -24.48 3.01
N ALA A 463 11.88 -25.06 3.69
CA ALA A 463 11.79 -25.07 5.15
C ALA A 463 11.05 -26.32 5.65
N GLY A 464 11.38 -26.76 6.87
CA GLY A 464 10.85 -27.99 7.46
C GLY A 464 11.70 -29.22 7.11
N GLU A 465 11.14 -30.39 7.35
CA GLU A 465 11.79 -31.68 7.10
C GLU A 465 10.78 -32.74 6.64
N VAL A 466 11.25 -33.62 5.75
CA VAL A 466 10.49 -34.74 5.21
C VAL A 466 11.22 -36.04 5.49
N GLN A 467 10.49 -37.13 5.64
CA GLN A 467 11.02 -38.44 5.98
C GLN A 467 10.74 -39.42 4.83
N VAL A 468 11.79 -40.12 4.41
CA VAL A 468 11.69 -41.25 3.50
C VAL A 468 11.31 -42.47 4.35
N ILE A 469 10.12 -43.00 4.13
CA ILE A 469 9.52 -44.05 4.95
C ILE A 469 9.25 -45.32 4.14
N GLY A 470 9.20 -46.45 4.82
CA GLY A 470 8.75 -47.71 4.27
C GLY A 470 8.75 -48.83 5.29
N GLY A 471 8.96 -50.07 4.84
CA GLY A 471 8.72 -51.27 5.64
C GLY A 471 7.23 -51.58 5.81
N PRO A 472 6.89 -52.58 6.65
CA PRO A 472 5.51 -52.88 6.99
C PRO A 472 4.84 -51.64 7.63
N ASP A 473 3.67 -51.26 7.14
CA ASP A 473 2.89 -50.09 7.59
C ASP A 473 3.57 -48.71 7.48
N ASN A 474 4.64 -48.55 6.69
CA ASN A 474 5.39 -47.27 6.56
C ASN A 474 5.97 -46.72 7.87
N LYS A 475 6.22 -47.57 8.87
CA LYS A 475 6.73 -47.15 10.19
C LYS A 475 8.25 -46.98 10.24
N ILE A 476 8.98 -47.53 9.27
CA ILE A 476 10.45 -47.46 9.24
C ILE A 476 10.86 -46.17 8.53
N VAL A 477 11.56 -45.29 9.26
CA VAL A 477 12.17 -44.08 8.69
C VAL A 477 13.58 -44.44 8.23
N PHE A 478 13.82 -44.37 6.91
CA PHE A 478 15.14 -44.61 6.34
C PHE A 478 16.05 -43.39 6.49
N VAL A 479 15.54 -42.22 6.09
CA VAL A 479 16.29 -40.95 6.08
C VAL A 479 15.34 -39.79 6.36
N THR A 480 15.83 -38.79 7.08
CA THR A 480 15.15 -37.48 7.23
C THR A 480 15.91 -36.44 6.42
N LEU A 481 15.24 -35.84 5.44
CA LEU A 481 15.76 -34.78 4.59
C LEU A 481 15.34 -33.42 5.15
N LYS A 482 16.30 -32.48 5.21
CA LYS A 482 16.10 -31.14 5.79
C LYS A 482 16.18 -30.07 4.70
N ALA A 483 15.94 -28.82 5.10
CA ALA A 483 16.07 -27.67 4.21
C ALA A 483 17.40 -27.68 3.41
N GLY A 484 17.31 -27.43 2.11
CA GLY A 484 18.42 -27.50 1.15
C GLY A 484 18.61 -28.87 0.49
N CYS A 485 17.98 -29.93 0.98
CA CYS A 485 17.96 -31.22 0.30
C CYS A 485 16.96 -31.23 -0.87
N VAL A 486 17.25 -32.06 -1.87
CA VAL A 486 16.41 -32.31 -3.04
C VAL A 486 15.96 -33.76 -3.00
N PHE A 487 14.73 -34.03 -3.45
CA PHE A 487 14.25 -35.38 -3.65
C PHE A 487 13.28 -35.47 -4.83
N GLY A 488 13.12 -36.69 -5.36
CA GLY A 488 12.26 -36.96 -6.52
C GLY A 488 12.94 -36.68 -7.87
N GLU A 489 14.21 -36.31 -7.86
CA GLU A 489 15.09 -36.10 -9.02
C GLU A 489 15.29 -37.38 -9.83
N ILE A 490 15.30 -38.55 -9.19
CA ILE A 490 15.53 -39.84 -9.84
C ILE A 490 14.49 -40.11 -10.94
N SER A 491 13.21 -39.83 -10.65
CA SER A 491 12.12 -40.05 -11.62
C SER A 491 12.14 -39.05 -12.79
N LEU A 492 12.87 -37.94 -12.66
CA LEU A 492 13.04 -36.97 -13.73
C LEU A 492 14.18 -37.35 -14.67
N LEU A 493 15.31 -37.80 -14.13
CA LEU A 493 16.55 -38.09 -14.86
C LEU A 493 16.58 -39.49 -15.49
N GLN A 494 15.83 -40.45 -14.93
CA GLN A 494 15.88 -41.83 -15.41
C GLN A 494 15.02 -42.00 -16.69
N SER A 495 15.67 -42.38 -17.78
CA SER A 495 15.03 -42.56 -19.10
C SER A 495 13.93 -43.63 -19.06
N SER A 496 12.86 -43.41 -19.83
CA SER A 496 11.60 -44.17 -19.80
C SER A 496 11.75 -45.67 -20.11
N ALA A 497 12.88 -46.10 -20.66
CA ALA A 497 13.14 -47.47 -21.08
C ALA A 497 13.16 -48.51 -19.94
N ASN A 498 13.54 -48.13 -18.70
CA ASN A 498 13.74 -49.07 -17.59
C ASN A 498 12.73 -48.90 -16.43
N GLY A 499 11.52 -48.39 -16.69
CA GLY A 499 10.54 -48.12 -15.62
C GLY A 499 10.84 -46.86 -14.80
N GLY A 500 11.75 -46.01 -15.28
CA GLY A 500 12.31 -44.84 -14.59
C GLY A 500 11.35 -43.67 -14.32
N ASN A 501 10.08 -43.76 -14.71
CA ASN A 501 9.11 -42.67 -14.47
C ASN A 501 8.26 -42.87 -13.19
N ARG A 502 8.56 -43.89 -12.37
CA ARG A 502 7.86 -44.15 -11.11
C ARG A 502 8.71 -43.73 -9.90
N ARG A 503 8.04 -43.31 -8.83
CA ARG A 503 8.65 -42.98 -7.54
C ARG A 503 9.18 -44.24 -6.87
N THR A 504 10.39 -44.17 -6.36
CA THR A 504 11.10 -45.33 -5.78
C THR A 504 10.80 -45.54 -4.29
N ALA A 505 10.37 -44.49 -3.58
CA ALA A 505 10.13 -44.51 -2.14
C ALA A 505 8.91 -43.68 -1.73
N ASN A 506 8.39 -43.96 -0.53
CA ASN A 506 7.39 -43.10 0.11
C ASN A 506 8.11 -41.96 0.83
N VAL A 507 7.67 -40.73 0.61
CA VAL A 507 8.18 -39.54 1.31
C VAL A 507 6.99 -38.84 1.94
N ALA A 508 7.06 -38.61 3.25
CA ALA A 508 6.03 -37.90 4.00
C ALA A 508 6.62 -36.72 4.77
N ALA A 509 5.85 -35.65 4.92
CA ALA A 509 6.24 -34.51 5.73
C ALA A 509 6.19 -34.88 7.22
N HIS A 510 7.29 -34.63 7.95
CA HIS A 510 7.32 -34.92 9.39
C HIS A 510 6.60 -33.83 10.19
N GLY A 511 6.88 -32.57 9.85
CA GLY A 511 6.18 -31.40 10.32
C GLY A 511 5.55 -30.65 9.15
N PHE A 512 5.25 -29.36 9.36
CA PHE A 512 4.91 -28.50 8.24
C PHE A 512 6.14 -28.31 7.35
N ALA A 513 6.02 -28.59 6.06
CA ALA A 513 7.11 -28.52 5.11
C ALA A 513 6.74 -27.58 3.97
N ASN A 514 7.59 -26.59 3.71
CA ASN A 514 7.47 -25.72 2.54
C ASN A 514 8.48 -26.19 1.49
N LEU A 515 7.96 -26.61 0.34
CA LEU A 515 8.71 -27.21 -0.75
C LEU A 515 8.60 -26.33 -2.00
N PHE A 516 9.70 -26.19 -2.73
CA PHE A 516 9.65 -25.73 -4.11
C PHE A 516 9.46 -26.94 -5.02
N VAL A 517 8.53 -26.82 -5.95
CA VAL A 517 8.18 -27.84 -6.94
C VAL A 517 8.63 -27.38 -8.30
N LEU A 518 9.32 -28.27 -9.03
CA LEU A 518 9.69 -28.07 -10.42
C LEU A 518 9.12 -29.21 -11.26
N ASP A 519 8.38 -28.86 -12.31
CA ASP A 519 7.76 -29.82 -13.22
C ASP A 519 8.81 -30.43 -14.17
N LYS A 520 8.65 -31.72 -14.49
CA LYS A 520 9.54 -32.44 -15.44
C LYS A 520 9.63 -31.76 -16.80
N LYS A 521 8.49 -31.24 -17.27
CA LYS A 521 8.39 -30.54 -18.56
C LYS A 521 9.24 -29.28 -18.54
N ASP A 522 9.07 -28.48 -17.49
CA ASP A 522 9.82 -27.24 -17.30
C ASP A 522 11.32 -27.49 -17.17
N LEU A 523 11.72 -28.52 -16.42
CA LEU A 523 13.13 -28.89 -16.32
C LEU A 523 13.69 -29.32 -17.69
N ASN A 524 12.99 -30.19 -18.42
CA ASN A 524 13.44 -30.65 -19.73
C ASN A 524 13.56 -29.50 -20.74
N ASP A 525 12.60 -28.58 -20.76
CA ASP A 525 12.63 -27.40 -21.62
C ASP A 525 13.85 -26.54 -21.34
N ILE A 526 14.23 -26.38 -20.06
CA ILE A 526 15.43 -25.65 -19.67
C ILE A 526 16.69 -26.40 -20.10
N LEU A 527 16.78 -27.70 -19.81
CA LEU A 527 17.99 -28.50 -20.07
C LEU A 527 18.34 -28.58 -21.57
N VAL A 528 17.36 -28.50 -22.48
CA VAL A 528 17.58 -28.41 -23.93
C VAL A 528 18.50 -27.23 -24.30
N HIS A 529 18.41 -26.12 -23.56
CA HIS A 529 19.23 -24.92 -23.79
C HIS A 529 20.61 -24.99 -23.11
N TYR A 530 20.82 -25.89 -22.15
CA TYR A 530 22.05 -26.00 -21.35
C TYR A 530 22.61 -27.45 -21.33
N PRO A 531 23.03 -28.01 -22.47
CA PRO A 531 23.43 -29.42 -22.59
C PRO A 531 24.65 -29.80 -21.74
N GLU A 532 25.56 -28.86 -21.47
CA GLU A 532 26.72 -29.09 -20.60
C GLU A 532 26.34 -29.22 -19.12
N SER A 533 25.29 -28.51 -18.68
CA SER A 533 24.73 -28.67 -17.33
C SER A 533 23.95 -29.98 -17.22
N GLN A 534 23.20 -30.36 -18.25
CA GLN A 534 22.48 -31.63 -18.31
C GLN A 534 23.42 -32.84 -18.11
N LYS A 535 24.54 -32.90 -18.84
CA LYS A 535 25.54 -33.98 -18.66
C LYS A 535 26.08 -34.07 -17.23
N LYS A 536 26.17 -32.94 -16.50
CA LYS A 536 26.62 -32.91 -15.11
C LYS A 536 25.52 -33.36 -14.16
N GLU A 537 24.28 -32.95 -14.39
CA GLU A 537 23.12 -33.40 -13.63
C GLU A 537 22.90 -34.90 -13.78
N ASP A 538 22.95 -35.43 -15.00
CA ASP A 538 22.80 -36.87 -15.28
C ASP A 538 23.87 -37.70 -14.56
N LYS A 539 25.14 -37.26 -14.59
CA LYS A 539 26.25 -37.91 -13.88
C LYS A 539 26.04 -37.93 -12.37
N LYS A 540 25.56 -36.82 -11.79
CA LYS A 540 25.31 -36.73 -10.34
C LYS A 540 24.06 -37.48 -9.91
N GLY A 541 23.00 -37.45 -10.70
CA GLY A 541 21.78 -38.22 -10.47
C GLY A 541 22.06 -39.72 -10.46
N TYR A 542 22.88 -40.19 -11.40
CA TYR A 542 23.32 -41.59 -11.45
C TYR A 542 24.18 -41.95 -10.23
N ASN A 543 25.13 -41.11 -9.84
CA ASN A 543 25.97 -41.38 -8.66
C ASN A 543 25.15 -41.39 -7.35
N ASN A 544 24.14 -40.53 -7.20
CA ASN A 544 23.23 -40.55 -6.06
C ASN A 544 22.34 -41.81 -6.02
N THR A 545 22.01 -42.41 -7.17
CA THR A 545 21.29 -43.70 -7.20
C THR A 545 22.15 -44.87 -6.69
N THR A 546 23.47 -44.83 -6.89
CA THR A 546 24.40 -45.87 -6.38
C THR A 546 24.66 -45.78 -4.88
N TYR A 547 24.59 -44.59 -4.27
CA TYR A 547 24.80 -44.43 -2.82
C TYR A 547 23.67 -45.00 -1.94
N HIS A 548 22.51 -45.35 -2.52
CA HIS A 548 21.43 -45.99 -1.77
C HIS A 548 21.64 -47.49 -1.50
N ASN A 549 22.69 -48.11 -2.07
CA ASN A 549 23.03 -49.53 -1.88
C ASN A 549 24.20 -49.80 -0.93
N GLU A 550 24.85 -48.78 -0.34
CA GLU A 550 25.92 -49.00 0.63
C GLU A 550 25.45 -48.76 2.08
N GLU A 551 25.61 -49.78 2.91
CA GLU A 551 25.40 -49.70 4.35
C GLU A 551 26.39 -48.72 5.02
N LYS A 552 25.83 -47.65 5.60
CA LYS A 552 26.31 -46.79 6.70
C LYS A 552 27.82 -46.44 6.80
N LYS A 553 28.05 -45.13 6.90
CA LYS A 553 28.83 -44.57 8.03
C LYS A 553 27.95 -43.70 8.92
N LYS A 554 27.95 -44.03 10.21
CA LYS A 554 27.31 -43.25 11.29
C LYS A 554 27.98 -41.87 11.38
N GLY A 555 27.13 -40.84 11.44
CA GLY A 555 27.32 -39.57 12.14
C GLY A 555 28.65 -38.83 11.97
N LEU A 556 28.63 -37.74 11.21
CA LEU A 556 29.45 -36.58 11.54
C LEU A 556 28.58 -35.33 11.44
N ALA A 557 28.37 -34.68 12.59
CA ALA A 557 27.73 -33.39 12.67
C ALA A 557 28.56 -32.36 11.88
N LEU A 558 28.03 -31.85 10.78
CA LEU A 558 28.63 -30.75 10.01
C LEU A 558 28.01 -29.39 10.35
N PHE A 559 27.60 -29.22 11.61
CA PHE A 559 27.35 -27.91 12.19
C PHE A 559 27.94 -27.92 13.60
N GLY A 560 29.03 -27.19 13.79
CA GLY A 560 29.45 -26.79 15.12
C GLY A 560 28.34 -25.97 15.80
N PRO A 561 28.32 -25.89 17.14
CA PRO A 561 27.39 -25.01 17.84
C PRO A 561 27.55 -23.59 17.28
N LYS A 562 26.42 -22.94 16.94
CA LYS A 562 26.39 -21.55 16.46
C LYS A 562 27.27 -20.67 17.35
N PRO A 563 28.10 -19.77 16.80
CA PRO A 563 28.78 -18.78 17.63
C PRO A 563 27.70 -17.96 18.37
N PRO A 564 27.88 -17.67 19.67
CA PRO A 564 26.96 -16.83 20.40
C PRO A 564 26.85 -15.47 19.72
N THR A 565 25.62 -14.99 19.58
CA THR A 565 25.29 -13.67 19.04
C THR A 565 26.15 -12.61 19.72
N PRO A 566 26.89 -11.75 18.99
CA PRO A 566 27.70 -10.71 19.60
C PRO A 566 26.83 -9.79 20.46
N LYS A 567 27.24 -9.61 21.72
CA LYS A 567 26.59 -8.73 22.69
C LYS A 567 26.87 -7.27 22.35
N LEU A 568 26.12 -6.71 21.39
CA LEU A 568 25.96 -5.27 21.23
C LEU A 568 24.62 -5.05 20.52
N LEU A 569 23.77 -4.19 21.11
CA LEU A 569 22.37 -3.90 20.75
C LEU A 569 21.29 -4.83 21.35
N ARG A 570 21.38 -5.06 22.67
CA ARG A 570 20.19 -5.33 23.51
C ARG A 570 19.76 -4.06 24.28
N ALA A 571 19.56 -2.97 23.55
CA ALA A 571 18.86 -1.79 24.01
C ALA A 571 17.85 -1.41 22.93
N PHE A 572 16.59 -1.18 23.31
CA PHE A 572 15.42 -0.87 22.44
C PHE A 572 14.73 -2.05 21.75
N GLY A 573 14.10 -2.94 22.53
CA GLY A 573 13.14 -3.91 21.98
C GLY A 573 12.33 -4.70 23.02
N GLY A 574 12.21 -4.19 24.25
CA GLY A 574 11.63 -4.93 25.38
C GLY A 574 10.53 -4.16 26.10
N PHE A 575 9.53 -3.67 25.38
CA PHE A 575 8.27 -3.20 25.97
C PHE A 575 7.13 -3.93 25.29
N GLN A 576 6.73 -5.09 25.83
CA GLN A 576 5.36 -5.57 25.70
C GLN A 576 5.00 -6.67 26.74
N LYS A 577 4.13 -6.27 27.67
CA LYS A 577 2.90 -6.97 28.11
C LYS A 577 2.91 -8.21 29.01
N LYS A 578 4.01 -8.63 29.66
CA LYS A 578 3.92 -9.74 30.65
C LYS A 578 4.42 -9.46 32.09
N GLY A 579 4.98 -8.30 32.40
CA GLY A 579 5.62 -8.05 33.70
C GLY A 579 4.82 -7.30 34.77
N PHE A 580 3.64 -6.76 34.45
CA PHE A 580 2.95 -5.81 35.35
C PHE A 580 1.86 -6.43 36.24
N MET A 581 1.29 -7.59 35.88
CA MET A 581 0.24 -8.24 36.69
C MET A 581 0.77 -9.16 37.79
N ASP A 582 2.02 -9.64 37.71
CA ASP A 582 2.58 -10.56 38.71
C ASP A 582 3.21 -9.85 39.92
N LYS A 583 3.37 -8.53 39.88
CA LYS A 583 3.92 -7.73 40.99
C LYS A 583 2.88 -7.12 41.95
N LEU A 584 1.59 -7.41 41.74
CA LEU A 584 0.50 -6.90 42.60
C LEU A 584 -0.16 -7.97 43.49
N LYS A 585 0.40 -9.20 43.54
CA LYS A 585 -0.15 -10.31 44.37
C LYS A 585 0.74 -10.77 45.52
N VAL A 586 1.86 -10.12 45.79
CA VAL A 586 2.74 -10.45 46.91
C VAL A 586 3.10 -9.18 47.65
N GLY A 587 2.29 -8.82 48.65
CA GLY A 587 2.52 -7.66 49.51
C GLY A 587 1.24 -7.10 50.11
N ASN A 588 0.63 -7.84 51.04
CA ASN A 588 -0.27 -7.32 52.07
C ASN A 588 -0.19 -8.27 53.29
N ILE A 589 0.78 -8.01 54.16
CA ILE A 589 0.62 -7.99 55.62
C ILE A 589 0.99 -6.56 56.02
#